data_AF-A0A955A8I5-F1
#
_entry.id   AF-A0A955A8I5-F1
#
_cell.length_a   1.000
_cell.length_b   1.000
_cell.length_c   1.000
_cell.angle_alpha   90.00
_cell.angle_beta   90.00
_cell.angle_gamma   90.00
#
_symmetry.space_group_name_H-M   'P 1'
#
loop_
_entity.id
_entity.type
_entity.pdbx_description
1 polymer ?
#
loop_
_entity_poly.entity_id
_entity_poly.type
_entity_poly.pdbx_seq_one_letter_code
_entity_poly.pdbx_strand_id
1 'polypeptide(L)'
;ADAEGIFFLDFITGDLQCMVYYPRAGVFGAHFFGNVAQHLGGVAGGKNNRYLMVTGQAVKSSSTAGAQPGASLVYVTDVTTGMFAAYAVPWNRNALSTNAAQRGELVYVGGGPIRKYQLPDPARNQPAVIVDPAQK
;
A
#
# COMPACT_ATOMS: atom_id res chain seq x y z
N ALA A 1 -7.64 8.80 18.42
CA ALA A 1 -8.76 8.11 17.75
C ALA A 1 -8.21 7.43 16.51
N ASP A 2 -8.64 6.20 16.26
CA ASP A 2 -8.47 5.58 14.96
C ASP A 2 -9.52 6.15 13.99
N ALA A 3 -9.25 6.10 12.69
CA ALA A 3 -10.12 6.63 11.65
C ALA A 3 -10.27 5.60 10.53
N GLU A 4 -11.42 5.64 9.86
CA GLU A 4 -11.73 4.73 8.76
C GLU A 4 -11.25 5.32 7.43
N GLY A 5 -10.51 4.51 6.68
CA GLY A 5 -10.03 4.83 5.34
C GLY A 5 -10.71 3.95 4.29
N ILE A 6 -11.18 4.55 3.21
CA ILE A 6 -11.66 3.85 2.01
C ILE A 6 -10.55 3.85 0.95
N PHE A 7 -10.39 2.74 0.26
CA PHE A 7 -9.39 2.59 -0.81
C PHE A 7 -10.08 2.40 -2.15
N PHE A 8 -9.56 3.06 -3.18
CA PHE A 8 -10.01 2.94 -4.56
C PHE A 8 -8.83 2.54 -5.44
N LEU A 9 -9.05 1.58 -6.34
CA LEU A 9 -8.11 1.23 -7.38
C LEU A 9 -8.78 1.44 -8.73
N ASP A 10 -8.28 2.39 -9.51
CA ASP A 10 -8.60 2.47 -10.94
C ASP A 10 -7.75 1.44 -11.66
N PHE A 11 -8.36 0.33 -12.09
CA PHE A 11 -7.66 -0.74 -12.78
C PHE A 11 -7.22 -0.35 -14.20
N ILE A 12 -7.75 0.73 -14.77
CA ILE A 12 -7.37 1.23 -16.10
C ILE A 12 -6.04 1.97 -16.00
N THR A 13 -5.90 2.89 -15.05
CA THR A 13 -4.68 3.70 -14.89
C THR A 13 -3.70 3.16 -13.86
N GLY A 14 -4.11 2.18 -13.05
CA GLY A 14 -3.35 1.71 -11.90
C GLY A 14 -3.32 2.71 -10.73
N ASP A 15 -4.12 3.78 -10.77
CA ASP A 15 -4.15 4.76 -9.70
C ASP A 15 -4.80 4.17 -8.45
N LEU A 16 -4.07 4.23 -7.35
CA LEU A 16 -4.51 3.80 -6.04
C LEU A 16 -4.72 5.04 -5.18
N GLN A 17 -5.90 5.16 -4.58
CA GLN A 17 -6.27 6.26 -3.71
C GLN A 17 -6.77 5.74 -2.36
N CYS A 18 -6.53 6.50 -1.31
CA CYS A 18 -7.07 6.29 0.03
C CYS A 18 -7.66 7.61 0.52
N MET A 19 -8.94 7.61 0.91
CA MET A 19 -9.57 8.75 1.58
C MET A 19 -9.91 8.39 3.01
N VAL A 20 -9.68 9.30 3.96
CA VAL A 20 -9.95 9.04 5.39
C VAL A 20 -11.08 9.94 5.89
N TYR A 21 -12.10 9.32 6.47
CA TYR A 21 -13.26 10.02 7.03
C TYR A 21 -12.91 10.67 8.37
N TYR A 22 -13.32 11.92 8.56
CA TYR A 22 -13.13 12.69 9.78
C TYR A 22 -14.48 12.78 10.51
N PRO A 23 -14.74 11.96 11.54
CA PRO A 23 -16.08 11.85 12.14
C PRO A 23 -16.57 13.15 12.79
N ARG A 24 -15.65 13.97 13.31
CA ARG A 24 -15.99 15.26 13.94
C ARG A 24 -16.46 16.31 12.94
N ALA A 25 -15.91 16.28 11.73
CA ALA A 25 -16.19 17.26 10.69
C ALA A 25 -17.24 16.75 9.68
N GLY A 26 -17.54 15.45 9.68
CA GLY A 26 -18.51 14.86 8.76
C GLY A 26 -18.05 14.77 7.31
N VAL A 27 -16.74 14.84 7.05
CA VAL A 27 -16.15 14.93 5.70
C VAL A 27 -14.95 13.99 5.53
N PHE A 28 -14.55 13.71 4.29
CA PHE A 28 -13.24 13.13 3.99
C PHE A 28 -12.16 14.21 4.13
N GLY A 29 -11.40 14.16 5.22
CA GLY A 29 -10.40 15.18 5.55
C GLY A 29 -8.98 14.82 5.10
N ALA A 30 -8.75 13.59 4.65
CA ALA A 30 -7.46 13.17 4.13
C ALA A 30 -7.56 12.43 2.80
N HIS A 31 -6.54 12.61 1.96
CA HIS A 31 -6.41 11.95 0.66
C HIS A 31 -4.97 11.54 0.39
N PHE A 32 -4.72 10.25 0.25
CA PHE A 32 -3.43 9.68 -0.11
C PHE A 32 -3.53 8.95 -1.45
N PHE A 33 -2.47 8.97 -2.23
CA PHE A 33 -2.51 8.46 -3.61
C PHE A 33 -1.19 7.81 -4.02
N GLY A 34 -1.21 6.98 -5.05
CA GLY A 34 -0.04 6.35 -5.66
C GLY A 34 -0.44 5.62 -6.94
N ASN A 35 0.50 4.96 -7.59
CA ASN A 35 0.23 4.16 -8.77
C ASN A 35 0.84 2.75 -8.64
N VAL A 36 0.04 1.72 -8.85
CA VAL A 36 0.46 0.33 -8.65
C VAL A 36 1.26 -0.24 -9.82
N ALA A 37 1.12 0.34 -11.01
CA ALA A 37 1.80 -0.16 -12.21
C ALA A 37 3.33 -0.17 -12.03
N GLN A 38 3.86 0.80 -11.28
CA GLN A 38 5.29 0.91 -10.97
C GLN A 38 5.89 -0.32 -10.27
N HIS A 39 5.08 -1.07 -9.52
CA HIS A 39 5.53 -2.22 -8.75
C HIS A 39 4.96 -3.57 -9.22
N LEU A 40 3.98 -3.55 -10.12
CA LEU A 40 3.31 -4.76 -10.61
C LEU A 40 3.84 -5.26 -11.97
N GLY A 41 4.93 -4.67 -12.46
CA GLY A 41 5.70 -5.19 -13.59
C GLY A 41 5.07 -4.96 -14.97
N GLY A 42 4.12 -4.03 -15.08
CA GLY A 42 3.40 -3.75 -16.32
C GLY A 42 3.10 -2.27 -16.52
N VAL A 43 2.74 -1.91 -17.75
CA VAL A 43 2.15 -0.60 -18.04
C VAL A 43 0.74 -0.59 -17.47
N ALA A 44 0.36 0.48 -16.77
CA ALA A 44 -1.02 0.75 -16.39
C ALA A 44 -1.97 0.53 -17.58
N GLY A 45 -3.03 -0.26 -17.39
CA GLY A 45 -4.00 -0.52 -18.46
C GLY A 45 -3.50 -1.46 -19.56
N GLY A 46 -2.46 -2.26 -19.29
CA GLY A 46 -2.09 -3.39 -20.15
C GLY A 46 -3.32 -4.24 -20.50
N LYS A 47 -3.39 -4.72 -21.75
CA LYS A 47 -4.60 -5.29 -22.38
C LYS A 47 -5.30 -6.44 -21.62
N ASN A 48 -4.73 -6.96 -20.52
CA ASN A 48 -5.28 -8.05 -19.73
C ASN A 48 -4.92 -7.98 -18.22
N ASN A 49 -4.56 -6.83 -17.67
CA ASN A 49 -4.26 -6.76 -16.23
C ASN A 49 -5.53 -7.01 -15.42
N ARG A 50 -5.43 -7.85 -14.39
CA ARG A 50 -6.54 -8.16 -13.49
C ARG A 50 -6.04 -7.93 -12.08
N TYR A 51 -6.69 -7.04 -11.33
CA TYR A 51 -6.23 -6.72 -9.99
C TYR A 51 -7.09 -7.38 -8.91
N LEU A 52 -6.43 -7.82 -7.85
CA LEU A 52 -7.05 -8.11 -6.57
C LEU A 52 -6.49 -7.13 -5.55
N MET A 53 -7.38 -6.49 -4.79
CA MET A 53 -7.04 -5.55 -3.72
C MET A 53 -7.65 -6.00 -2.41
N VAL A 54 -6.84 -6.02 -1.36
CA VAL A 54 -7.27 -6.36 0.01
C VAL A 54 -6.63 -5.37 0.98
N THR A 55 -7.39 -4.95 1.98
CA THR A 55 -6.88 -4.17 3.10
C THR A 55 -6.58 -5.08 4.28
N GLY A 56 -5.54 -4.77 5.05
CA GLY A 56 -5.22 -5.49 6.28
C GLY A 56 -4.78 -4.54 7.38
N GLN A 57 -4.94 -4.97 8.64
CA GLN A 57 -4.46 -4.20 9.77
C GLN A 57 -2.97 -4.44 9.99
N ALA A 58 -2.20 -3.35 10.13
CA ALA A 58 -0.83 -3.40 10.59
C ALA A 58 -0.77 -2.96 12.05
N VAL A 59 -0.26 -3.83 12.91
CA VAL A 59 -0.05 -3.51 14.33
C VAL A 59 1.13 -2.55 14.44
N LYS A 60 0.90 -1.43 15.13
CA LYS A 60 1.89 -0.37 15.34
C LYS A 60 3.10 -0.92 16.10
N SER A 61 4.30 -0.78 15.55
CA SER A 61 5.53 -0.81 16.37
C SER A 61 5.54 0.46 17.23
N SER A 62 5.79 0.34 18.54
CA SER A 62 5.66 1.42 19.53
C SER A 62 6.73 2.52 19.46
N SER A 63 7.60 2.54 18.44
CA SER A 63 8.75 3.46 18.42
C SER A 63 8.59 4.66 17.48
N THR A 64 8.73 5.84 18.09
CA THR A 64 9.31 7.09 17.57
C THR A 64 8.36 8.11 16.91
N ALA A 65 8.59 9.37 17.30
CA ALA A 65 7.83 10.57 16.99
C ALA A 65 7.89 10.96 15.49
N GLY A 66 6.73 11.19 14.88
CA GLY A 66 6.58 11.58 13.47
C GLY A 66 5.20 11.22 12.90
N ALA A 67 4.97 11.50 11.61
CA ALA A 67 3.85 10.92 10.88
C ALA A 67 4.08 9.41 10.78
N GLN A 68 3.27 8.63 11.49
CA GLN A 68 3.40 7.19 11.56
C GLN A 68 2.55 6.56 10.46
N PRO A 69 2.96 5.43 9.88
CA PRO A 69 2.05 4.60 9.12
C PRO A 69 0.75 4.38 9.90
N GLY A 70 -0.39 4.62 9.26
CA GLY A 70 -1.69 4.24 9.77
C GLY A 70 -1.72 2.75 10.05
N ALA A 71 -2.62 2.30 10.92
CA ALA A 71 -2.76 0.88 11.26
C ALA A 71 -3.35 0.03 10.12
N SER A 72 -3.22 0.46 8.87
CA SER A 72 -3.80 -0.15 7.69
C SER A 72 -2.78 -0.21 6.57
N LEU A 73 -2.68 -1.37 5.95
CA LEU A 73 -1.99 -1.61 4.70
C LEU A 73 -3.02 -1.96 3.62
N VAL A 74 -2.73 -1.55 2.39
CA VAL A 74 -3.42 -2.06 1.21
C VAL A 74 -2.46 -2.91 0.40
N TYR A 75 -2.90 -4.12 0.10
CA TYR A 75 -2.20 -5.09 -0.73
C TYR A 75 -2.89 -5.12 -2.08
N VAL A 76 -2.13 -4.92 -3.15
CA VAL A 76 -2.62 -5.01 -4.52
C VAL A 76 -1.79 -6.04 -5.26
N THR A 77 -2.44 -6.94 -5.97
CA THR A 77 -1.77 -7.87 -6.88
C THR A 77 -2.37 -7.76 -8.27
N ASP A 78 -1.51 -7.83 -9.29
CA ASP A 78 -1.94 -8.18 -10.63
C ASP A 78 -1.93 -9.71 -10.73
N VAL A 79 -3.12 -10.31 -10.76
CA VAL A 79 -3.28 -11.77 -10.82
C VAL A 79 -2.91 -12.35 -12.19
N THR A 80 -2.76 -11.51 -13.22
CA THR A 80 -2.27 -11.92 -14.54
C THR A 80 -0.75 -12.08 -14.51
N THR A 81 -0.01 -11.13 -13.94
CA THR A 81 1.47 -11.21 -13.84
C THR A 81 1.95 -12.00 -12.64
N GLY A 82 1.13 -12.13 -11.59
CA GLY A 82 1.50 -12.74 -10.33
C GLY A 82 2.40 -11.86 -9.46
N MET A 83 2.44 -10.55 -9.72
CA MET A 83 3.16 -9.57 -8.91
C MET A 83 2.24 -8.99 -7.83
N PHE A 84 2.78 -8.63 -6.67
CA PHE A 84 2.07 -7.91 -5.63
C PHE A 84 2.88 -6.72 -5.10
N ALA A 85 2.18 -5.74 -4.56
CA ALA A 85 2.73 -4.58 -3.87
C ALA A 85 1.85 -4.23 -2.66
N ALA A 86 2.49 -3.80 -1.58
CA ALA A 86 1.84 -3.36 -0.35
C ALA A 86 2.17 -1.89 -0.09
N TYR A 87 1.17 -1.14 0.37
CA TYR A 87 1.30 0.28 0.66
C TYR A 87 0.71 0.64 2.02
N ALA A 88 1.37 1.55 2.72
CA ALA A 88 0.93 2.13 3.98
C ALA A 88 0.37 3.55 3.80
N VAL A 89 -0.58 3.92 4.65
CA VAL A 89 -1.13 5.28 4.70
C VAL A 89 -0.28 6.13 5.65
N PRO A 90 0.39 7.21 5.24
CA PRO A 90 1.17 8.05 6.16
C PRO A 90 0.23 8.94 7.00
N TRP A 91 -0.14 8.46 8.19
CA TRP A 91 -1.24 9.00 8.97
C TRP A 91 -0.80 9.89 10.15
N ASN A 92 -1.28 11.12 10.19
CA ASN A 92 -1.07 12.04 11.30
C ASN A 92 -2.34 12.16 12.17
N ARG A 93 -2.30 11.48 13.32
CA ARG A 93 -3.41 11.51 14.31
C ARG A 93 -3.67 12.89 14.90
N ASN A 94 -2.66 13.75 15.01
CA ASN A 94 -2.83 15.10 15.53
C ASN A 94 -3.63 15.96 14.55
N ALA A 95 -3.39 15.79 13.24
CA ALA A 95 -4.14 16.48 12.21
C ALA A 95 -5.62 16.07 12.19
N LEU A 96 -5.95 14.79 12.42
CA LEU A 96 -7.34 14.37 12.66
C LEU A 96 -7.97 15.11 13.84
N SER A 97 -7.23 15.23 14.96
CA SER A 97 -7.77 15.82 16.19
C SER A 97 -8.18 17.29 16.03
N THR A 98 -7.50 18.02 15.15
CA THR A 98 -7.73 19.43 14.82
C THR A 98 -8.52 19.63 13.52
N ASN A 99 -9.03 18.55 12.91
CA ASN A 99 -9.65 18.56 11.58
C ASN A 99 -8.78 19.17 10.47
N ALA A 100 -7.45 19.13 10.62
CA ALA A 100 -6.53 19.59 9.60
C ALA A 100 -6.47 18.61 8.42
N ALA A 101 -6.46 19.15 7.20
CA ALA A 101 -6.36 18.35 5.99
C ALA A 101 -5.02 17.60 5.92
N GLN A 102 -5.04 16.37 5.42
CA GLN A 102 -3.83 15.56 5.19
C GLN A 102 -3.79 15.07 3.75
N ARG A 103 -2.64 15.21 3.09
CA ARG A 103 -2.44 14.72 1.73
C ARG A 103 -1.01 14.26 1.51
N GLY A 104 -0.82 13.23 0.71
CA GLY A 104 0.51 12.75 0.36
C GLY A 104 0.48 11.47 -0.47
N GLU A 105 1.66 10.94 -0.75
CA GLU A 105 1.80 9.66 -1.43
C GLU A 105 1.57 8.50 -0.45
N LEU A 106 0.97 7.41 -0.93
CA LEU A 106 0.98 6.14 -0.23
C LEU A 106 2.42 5.60 -0.15
N VAL A 107 2.81 5.13 1.03
CA VAL A 107 4.19 4.68 1.26
C VAL A 107 4.33 3.23 0.82
N TYR A 108 5.15 2.96 -0.19
CA TYR A 108 5.48 1.58 -0.58
C TYR A 108 6.16 0.85 0.59
N VAL A 109 5.63 -0.32 0.94
CA VAL A 109 6.14 -1.14 2.05
C VAL A 109 7.00 -2.29 1.52
N GLY A 110 6.63 -2.83 0.37
CA GLY A 110 7.28 -4.01 -0.19
C GLY A 110 6.38 -4.72 -1.20
N GLY A 111 6.96 -5.66 -1.91
CA GLY A 111 6.31 -6.29 -3.05
C GLY A 111 7.27 -7.17 -3.82
N GLY A 112 6.74 -7.85 -4.83
CA GLY A 112 7.48 -8.77 -5.68
C GLY A 112 6.57 -9.84 -6.29
N PRO A 113 7.15 -10.88 -6.87
CA PRO A 113 6.39 -12.00 -7.38
C PRO A 113 5.81 -12.82 -6.23
N ILE A 114 4.52 -13.16 -6.30
CA ILE A 114 3.84 -14.01 -5.32
C ILE A 114 4.44 -15.42 -5.33
N ARG A 115 4.84 -15.89 -6.51
CA ARG A 115 5.46 -17.20 -6.67
C ARG A 115 6.89 -17.12 -6.16
N LYS A 116 7.19 -17.95 -5.15
CA LYS A 116 8.56 -18.19 -4.66
C LYS A 116 9.18 -16.91 -4.09
N TYR A 117 8.32 -16.10 -3.50
CA TYR A 117 8.71 -14.91 -2.77
C TYR A 117 9.66 -15.30 -1.64
N GLN A 118 10.83 -14.65 -1.63
CA GLN A 118 11.76 -14.73 -0.53
C GLN A 118 11.77 -13.40 0.19
N LEU A 119 11.62 -13.48 1.51
CA LEU A 119 11.85 -12.31 2.35
C LEU A 119 13.31 -11.86 2.14
N PRO A 120 13.56 -10.56 2.01
CA PRO A 120 14.91 -10.04 2.07
C PRO A 120 15.59 -10.56 3.34
N ASP A 121 16.74 -11.23 3.19
CA ASP A 121 17.50 -11.71 4.33
C ASP A 121 18.16 -10.49 5.02
N PRO A 122 17.82 -10.14 6.26
CA PRO A 122 18.42 -8.98 6.91
C PRO A 122 19.93 -9.12 7.13
N ALA A 123 20.49 -10.34 7.09
CA ALA A 123 21.92 -10.60 7.24
C ALA A 123 22.71 -10.54 5.92
N ARG A 124 22.02 -10.65 4.78
CA ARG A 124 22.60 -10.54 3.44
C ARG A 124 21.88 -9.40 2.76
N ASN A 125 22.54 -8.25 2.62
CA ASN A 125 22.02 -7.07 1.92
C ASN A 125 21.72 -7.38 0.43
N GLN A 126 20.71 -8.20 0.17
CA GLN A 126 20.33 -8.80 -1.10
C GLN A 126 18.82 -8.60 -1.27
N PRO A 127 18.39 -8.00 -2.39
CA PRO A 127 16.97 -7.83 -2.69
C PRO A 127 16.29 -9.19 -2.85
N ALA A 128 14.97 -9.26 -2.63
CA ALA A 128 14.18 -10.46 -2.80
C ALA A 128 14.45 -11.12 -4.17
N VAL A 129 15.00 -12.34 -4.17
CA VAL A 129 15.37 -13.07 -5.39
C VAL A 129 14.24 -14.04 -5.78
N ILE A 130 13.95 -14.11 -7.08
CA ILE A 130 13.09 -15.15 -7.65
C ILE A 130 13.88 -16.45 -7.67
N VAL A 131 13.61 -17.38 -6.77
CA VAL A 131 14.16 -18.75 -6.89
C VAL A 131 13.31 -19.51 -7.89
N ASP A 132 13.91 -20.18 -8.87
CA ASP A 132 13.22 -21.08 -9.83
C ASP A 132 12.93 -22.44 -9.16
N PRO A 133 11.73 -23.05 -9.28
CA PRO A 133 11.46 -24.36 -8.64
C PRO A 133 12.30 -25.49 -9.21
N ALA A 134 12.84 -25.31 -10.41
CA ALA A 134 13.56 -26.33 -11.14
C ALA A 134 15.07 -26.34 -10.84
N GLN A 135 15.59 -25.37 -10.08
CA GLN A 135 16.99 -25.34 -9.69
C GLN A 135 17.12 -25.73 -8.22
N LYS A 136 17.41 -27.01 -7.99
CA LYS A 136 17.98 -27.55 -6.76
C LYS A 136 19.50 -27.51 -6.84
#